data_AF-A0A522Y6I4-F1
#
_entry.id   AF-A0A522Y6I4-F1
#
_cell.length_a   1.000
_cell.length_b   1.000
_cell.length_c   1.000
_cell.angle_alpha   90.00
_cell.angle_beta   90.00
_cell.angle_gamma   90.00
#
_symmetry.space_group_name_H-M   'P 1'
#
loop_
_entity.id
_entity.type
_entity.pdbx_description
1 polymer ?
#
loop_
_entity_poly.entity_id
_entity_poly.type
_entity_poly.pdbx_seq_one_letter_code
_entity_poly.pdbx_strand_id
1 'polypeptide(L)'
;MSQPSPVRSAVDRAGQVLPAVAVVALLLAGWFGWSAWQQYRDGRRLGAVEEVRDLAVQGAEDALVAAHRRFAERLASAGVRGALARGDLAQAAAQLTAGWKGAGEGRVQSSDLDEAYRKLAQPGGKGGSYGRLAALEAAIASGKPATWAVREGGARYIVLAATVTARNQPMVASVQLPLEDFVTGIQSPALPADAYIALRQGSATLAEHGDAALAGSGEFLAAKVPGSELRIAAAVPDTANGPFGLGAVGSLVAAALMLLFAGAAAAAPRWMARVRHEPDSHDGSDAPTLADVMRPAAMPPPPVPAKAVAVSTSLAVDRGIFRAYDIRGIVGQSLDAGVAELIGQAIGSVMQEQGLRDIVVGRDGRLSGPLMSESLITGLTRAGRNVIDIGLAPTPLTYFGAYHLRAGSCVSVTGSHNPPDYNGFKVVVGG
;
A
#
# COMPACT_ATOMS: atom_id res chain seq x y z
N MET A 1 36.65 23.33 61.41
CA MET A 1 36.07 22.35 60.46
C MET A 1 35.77 23.09 59.17
N SER A 2 36.60 22.92 58.14
CA SER A 2 36.41 23.65 56.87
C SER A 2 35.33 22.97 56.04
N GLN A 3 34.30 23.73 55.63
CA GLN A 3 33.28 23.27 54.70
C GLN A 3 33.94 22.90 53.36
N PRO A 4 33.59 21.77 52.72
CA PRO A 4 34.09 21.45 51.38
C PRO A 4 33.56 22.47 50.37
N SER A 5 34.41 22.91 49.44
CA SER A 5 34.02 23.90 48.42
C SER A 5 32.83 23.40 47.58
N PRO A 6 31.98 24.31 47.05
CA PRO A 6 30.80 23.91 46.26
C PRO A 6 31.15 23.00 45.08
N VAL A 7 32.33 23.18 44.48
CA VAL A 7 32.88 22.31 43.42
C VAL A 7 33.12 20.88 43.91
N ARG A 8 33.70 20.68 45.10
CA ARG A 8 33.89 19.33 45.69
C ARG A 8 32.54 18.63 45.88
N SER A 9 31.51 19.36 46.34
CA SER A 9 30.15 18.81 46.51
C SER A 9 29.47 18.37 45.20
N ALA A 10 29.84 18.95 44.06
CA ALA A 10 29.29 18.60 42.75
C ALA A 10 29.99 17.35 42.18
N VAL A 11 31.31 17.25 42.34
CA VAL A 11 32.10 16.09 41.89
C VAL A 11 31.73 14.82 42.67
N ASP A 12 31.57 14.90 43.98
CA ASP A 12 31.19 13.72 44.79
C ASP A 12 29.75 13.24 44.47
N ARG A 13 28.83 14.16 44.16
CA ARG A 13 27.48 13.82 43.65
C ARG A 13 27.53 13.20 42.26
N ALA A 14 28.36 13.71 41.35
CA ALA A 14 28.56 13.10 40.03
C ALA A 14 29.10 11.66 40.14
N GLY A 15 30.06 11.42 41.06
CA GLY A 15 30.61 10.10 41.36
C GLY A 15 29.57 9.07 41.81
N GLN A 16 28.52 9.49 42.53
CA GLN A 16 27.42 8.62 42.97
C GLN A 16 26.40 8.31 41.86
N VAL A 17 26.21 9.23 40.89
CA VAL A 17 25.22 9.11 39.81
C VAL A 17 25.78 8.39 38.57
N LEU A 18 27.10 8.50 38.32
CA LEU A 18 27.80 7.88 37.19
C LEU A 18 27.52 6.37 37.00
N PRO A 19 27.49 5.52 38.05
CA PRO A 19 27.15 4.09 37.90
C PRO A 19 25.71 3.86 37.42
N ALA A 20 24.75 4.66 37.89
CA ALA A 20 23.35 4.56 37.44
C ALA A 20 23.20 5.01 35.98
N VAL A 21 23.91 6.07 35.58
CA VAL A 21 23.99 6.52 34.18
C VAL A 21 24.61 5.44 33.28
N ALA A 22 25.66 4.74 33.74
CA ALA A 22 26.24 3.62 33.01
C ALA A 22 25.24 2.46 32.82
N VAL A 23 24.44 2.12 33.84
CA VAL A 23 23.38 1.10 33.74
C VAL A 23 22.28 1.51 32.74
N VAL A 24 21.82 2.76 32.78
CA VAL A 24 20.83 3.27 31.81
C VAL A 24 21.39 3.22 30.39
N ALA A 25 22.65 3.61 30.19
CA ALA A 25 23.31 3.52 28.89
C ALA A 25 23.45 2.06 28.38
N LEU A 26 23.74 1.10 29.26
CA LEU A 26 23.74 -0.34 28.90
C LEU A 26 22.34 -0.84 28.48
N LEU A 27 21.28 -0.40 29.16
CA LEU A 27 19.91 -0.76 28.79
C LEU A 27 19.51 -0.17 27.42
N LEU A 28 19.86 1.09 27.16
CA LEU A 28 19.67 1.73 25.85
C LEU A 28 20.49 1.02 24.76
N ALA A 29 21.75 0.66 25.03
CA ALA A 29 22.57 -0.11 24.11
C ALA A 29 21.94 -1.46 23.75
N GLY A 30 21.41 -2.17 24.75
CA GLY A 30 20.68 -3.42 24.55
C GLY A 30 19.42 -3.24 23.70
N TRP A 31 18.63 -2.19 23.94
CA TRP A 31 17.43 -1.90 23.17
C TRP A 31 17.73 -1.56 21.70
N PHE A 32 18.69 -0.66 21.46
CA PHE A 32 19.16 -0.32 20.12
C PHE A 32 19.76 -1.52 19.37
N GLY A 33 20.59 -2.33 20.06
CA GLY A 33 21.18 -3.54 19.48
C GLY A 33 20.16 -4.61 19.12
N TRP A 34 19.16 -4.81 19.99
CA TRP A 34 18.03 -5.70 19.72
C TRP A 34 17.20 -5.24 18.52
N SER A 35 16.89 -3.94 18.42
CA SER A 35 16.17 -3.41 17.26
C SER A 35 17.00 -3.53 15.97
N ALA A 36 18.30 -3.25 16.01
CA ALA A 36 19.17 -3.43 14.85
C ALA A 36 19.16 -4.90 14.36
N TRP A 37 19.18 -5.86 15.28
CA TRP A 37 19.08 -7.29 14.98
C TRP A 37 17.70 -7.68 14.40
N GLN A 38 16.59 -7.18 14.99
CA GLN A 38 15.25 -7.41 14.45
C GLN A 38 15.12 -6.86 13.02
N GLN A 39 15.51 -5.60 12.79
CA GLN A 39 15.47 -4.97 11.46
C GLN A 39 16.36 -5.71 10.44
N TYR A 40 17.53 -6.20 10.84
CA TYR A 40 18.38 -7.01 9.97
C TYR A 40 17.73 -8.35 9.60
N ARG A 41 17.10 -9.03 10.57
CA ARG A 41 16.35 -10.28 10.34
C ARG A 41 15.15 -10.05 9.42
N ASP A 42 14.41 -8.97 9.63
CA ASP A 42 13.22 -8.64 8.85
C ASP A 42 13.61 -8.21 7.41
N GLY A 43 14.71 -7.48 7.23
CA GLY A 43 15.28 -7.18 5.91
C GLY A 43 15.75 -8.43 5.16
N ARG A 44 16.33 -9.41 5.86
CA ARG A 44 16.63 -10.73 5.27
C ARG A 44 15.37 -11.52 4.90
N ARG A 45 14.30 -11.44 5.69
CA ARG A 45 13.00 -12.05 5.35
C ARG A 45 12.44 -11.43 4.07
N LEU A 46 12.44 -10.10 3.97
CA LEU A 46 11.97 -9.37 2.79
C LEU A 46 12.72 -9.83 1.54
N GLY A 47 14.06 -9.78 1.54
CA GLY A 47 14.85 -10.20 0.38
C GLY A 47 14.62 -11.66 -0.04
N ALA A 48 14.44 -12.58 0.92
CA ALA A 48 14.10 -13.97 0.60
C ALA A 48 12.70 -14.13 -0.03
N VAL A 49 11.72 -13.32 0.40
CA VAL A 49 10.38 -13.32 -0.21
C VAL A 49 10.40 -12.70 -1.61
N GLU A 50 11.19 -11.65 -1.82
CA GLU A 50 11.39 -11.06 -3.14
C GLU A 50 12.08 -12.03 -4.11
N GLU A 51 13.12 -12.75 -3.67
CA GLU A 51 13.78 -13.79 -4.46
C GLU A 51 12.80 -14.93 -4.84
N VAL A 52 12.01 -15.43 -3.89
CA VAL A 52 10.99 -16.46 -4.16
C VAL A 52 9.88 -15.94 -5.08
N ARG A 53 9.45 -14.69 -4.92
CA ARG A 53 8.49 -14.04 -5.83
C ARG A 53 9.04 -13.95 -7.24
N ASP A 54 10.27 -13.49 -7.42
CA ASP A 54 10.85 -13.23 -8.74
C ASP A 54 11.13 -14.54 -9.49
N LEU A 55 11.57 -15.58 -8.78
CA LEU A 55 11.64 -16.95 -9.31
C LEU A 55 10.25 -17.50 -9.70
N ALA A 56 9.20 -17.18 -8.93
CA ALA A 56 7.84 -17.57 -9.26
C ALA A 56 7.27 -16.81 -10.48
N VAL A 57 7.62 -15.52 -10.64
CA VAL A 57 7.30 -14.73 -11.84
C VAL A 57 7.97 -15.34 -13.06
N GLN A 58 9.28 -15.61 -12.98
CA GLN A 58 10.05 -16.22 -14.06
C GLN A 58 9.48 -17.60 -14.45
N GLY A 59 9.19 -18.47 -13.47
CA GLY A 59 8.60 -19.78 -13.73
C GLY A 59 7.22 -19.70 -14.40
N ALA A 60 6.38 -18.73 -14.01
CA ALA A 60 5.09 -18.50 -14.65
C ALA A 60 5.22 -17.92 -16.07
N GLU A 61 6.21 -17.05 -16.31
CA GLU A 61 6.55 -16.52 -17.64
C GLU A 61 7.06 -17.62 -18.57
N ASP A 62 8.01 -18.45 -18.12
CA ASP A 62 8.55 -19.57 -18.90
C ASP A 62 7.46 -20.58 -19.28
N ALA A 63 6.58 -20.93 -18.33
CA ALA A 63 5.41 -21.77 -18.59
C ALA A 63 4.48 -21.14 -19.65
N LEU A 64 4.24 -19.83 -19.57
CA LEU A 64 3.41 -19.10 -20.51
C LEU A 64 4.02 -19.00 -21.91
N VAL A 65 5.31 -18.71 -22.02
CA VAL A 65 6.06 -18.66 -23.28
C VAL A 65 6.08 -20.04 -23.95
N ALA A 66 6.30 -21.11 -23.18
CA ALA A 66 6.22 -22.48 -23.67
C ALA A 66 4.81 -22.83 -24.17
N ALA A 67 3.77 -22.43 -23.42
CA ALA A 67 2.38 -22.66 -23.77
C ALA A 67 1.97 -21.91 -25.06
N HIS A 68 2.28 -20.62 -25.18
CA HIS A 68 2.03 -19.85 -26.41
C HIS A 68 2.74 -20.44 -27.64
N ARG A 69 4.01 -20.84 -27.49
CA ARG A 69 4.78 -21.48 -28.56
C ARG A 69 4.11 -22.77 -29.04
N ARG A 70 3.76 -23.66 -28.10
CA ARG A 70 3.08 -24.93 -28.40
C ARG A 70 1.69 -24.71 -29.02
N PHE A 71 0.95 -23.70 -28.57
CA PHE A 71 -0.34 -23.35 -29.15
C PHE A 71 -0.19 -22.85 -30.60
N ALA A 72 0.80 -21.98 -30.88
CA ALA A 72 1.11 -21.53 -32.23
C ALA A 72 1.53 -22.69 -33.16
N GLU A 73 2.36 -23.62 -32.69
CA GLU A 73 2.73 -24.85 -33.41
C GLU A 73 1.50 -25.72 -33.74
N ARG A 74 0.55 -25.85 -32.80
CA ARG A 74 -0.70 -26.61 -33.00
C ARG A 74 -1.59 -25.94 -34.06
N LEU A 75 -1.75 -24.62 -33.99
CA LEU A 75 -2.48 -23.82 -34.98
C LEU A 75 -1.85 -23.93 -36.38
N ALA A 76 -0.52 -23.96 -36.47
CA ALA A 76 0.22 -24.14 -37.72
C ALA A 76 0.25 -25.59 -38.24
N SER A 77 -0.21 -26.57 -37.46
CA SER A 77 -0.19 -27.99 -37.85
C SER A 77 -1.04 -28.25 -39.12
N ALA A 78 -0.61 -29.23 -39.93
CA ALA A 78 -1.32 -29.59 -41.15
C ALA A 78 -2.75 -30.10 -40.87
N GLY A 79 -2.96 -30.77 -39.74
CA GLY A 79 -4.27 -31.23 -39.29
C GLY A 79 -5.24 -30.08 -39.00
N VAL A 80 -4.85 -29.16 -38.11
CA VAL A 80 -5.70 -28.00 -37.74
C VAL A 80 -5.98 -27.13 -38.97
N ARG A 81 -4.95 -26.79 -39.77
CA ARG A 81 -5.15 -26.03 -41.00
C ARG A 81 -6.06 -26.74 -42.00
N GLY A 82 -5.91 -28.06 -42.16
CA GLY A 82 -6.78 -28.86 -43.04
C GLY A 82 -8.23 -28.91 -42.57
N ALA A 83 -8.46 -29.03 -41.27
CA ALA A 83 -9.80 -29.00 -40.67
C ALA A 83 -10.46 -27.62 -40.83
N LEU A 84 -9.75 -26.53 -40.52
CA LEU A 84 -10.22 -25.15 -40.71
C LEU A 84 -10.52 -24.83 -42.18
N ALA A 85 -9.69 -25.30 -43.12
CA ALA A 85 -9.92 -25.14 -44.56
C ALA A 85 -11.20 -25.87 -45.01
N ARG A 86 -11.48 -27.06 -44.45
CA ARG A 86 -12.75 -27.77 -44.66
C ARG A 86 -13.93 -27.20 -43.86
N GLY A 87 -13.71 -26.27 -42.94
CA GLY A 87 -14.73 -25.75 -42.00
C GLY A 87 -15.15 -26.76 -40.93
N ASP A 88 -14.35 -27.80 -40.69
CA ASP A 88 -14.58 -28.78 -39.62
C ASP A 88 -14.01 -28.23 -38.31
N LEU A 89 -14.80 -27.37 -37.66
CA LEU A 89 -14.41 -26.69 -36.43
C LEU A 89 -14.22 -27.68 -35.26
N ALA A 90 -14.97 -28.78 -35.24
CA ALA A 90 -14.86 -29.82 -34.21
C ALA A 90 -13.54 -30.60 -34.32
N GLN A 91 -13.15 -31.00 -35.54
CA GLN A 91 -11.86 -31.63 -35.77
C GLN A 91 -10.70 -30.67 -35.52
N ALA A 92 -10.83 -29.39 -35.92
CA ALA A 92 -9.82 -28.38 -35.63
C ALA A 92 -9.62 -28.24 -34.12
N ALA A 93 -10.71 -28.06 -33.36
CA ALA A 93 -10.74 -27.94 -31.91
C ALA A 93 -10.10 -29.15 -31.20
N ALA A 94 -10.47 -30.37 -31.58
CA ALA A 94 -9.91 -31.60 -31.01
C ALA A 94 -8.39 -31.76 -31.27
N GLN A 95 -7.87 -31.16 -32.34
CA GLN A 95 -6.45 -31.24 -32.68
C GLN A 95 -5.59 -30.14 -32.03
N LEU A 96 -6.20 -29.07 -31.49
CA LEU A 96 -5.48 -28.03 -30.73
C LEU A 96 -4.82 -28.59 -29.47
N THR A 97 -5.49 -29.52 -28.78
CA THR A 97 -5.01 -30.12 -27.52
C THR A 97 -4.31 -31.47 -27.71
N ALA A 98 -4.27 -31.99 -28.95
CA ALA A 98 -3.69 -33.30 -29.25
C ALA A 98 -2.22 -33.41 -28.78
N GLY A 99 -1.95 -34.38 -27.90
CA GLY A 99 -0.62 -34.60 -27.32
C GLY A 99 -0.16 -33.52 -26.33
N TRP A 100 -1.02 -32.59 -25.90
CA TRP A 100 -0.74 -31.68 -24.79
C TRP A 100 -1.25 -32.32 -23.50
N LYS A 101 -0.33 -32.88 -22.71
CA LYS A 101 -0.67 -33.52 -21.42
C LYS A 101 -1.34 -32.50 -20.50
N GLY A 102 -2.48 -32.86 -19.91
CA GLY A 102 -3.23 -32.00 -18.98
C GLY A 102 -4.08 -30.91 -19.62
N ALA A 103 -3.92 -30.61 -20.92
CA ALA A 103 -4.81 -29.68 -21.60
C ALA A 103 -6.25 -30.20 -21.58
N GLY A 104 -7.18 -29.30 -21.31
CA GLY A 104 -8.61 -29.57 -21.29
C GLY A 104 -9.21 -29.48 -22.69
N GLU A 105 -10.28 -28.70 -22.81
CA GLU A 105 -10.99 -28.53 -24.07
C GLU A 105 -10.32 -27.51 -25.00
N GLY A 106 -10.13 -27.89 -26.27
CA GLY A 106 -9.89 -26.95 -27.36
C GLY A 106 -11.22 -26.52 -27.98
N ARG A 107 -11.34 -25.26 -28.43
CA ARG A 107 -12.52 -24.74 -29.12
C ARG A 107 -12.15 -23.88 -30.31
N VAL A 108 -12.97 -23.91 -31.36
CA VAL A 108 -12.95 -22.93 -32.46
C VAL A 108 -14.38 -22.45 -32.69
N GLN A 109 -14.59 -21.15 -32.75
CA GLN A 109 -15.91 -20.53 -32.92
C GLN A 109 -15.80 -19.19 -33.66
N SER A 110 -16.93 -18.61 -34.06
CA SER A 110 -16.97 -17.32 -34.75
C SER A 110 -16.36 -16.18 -33.92
N SER A 111 -15.75 -15.21 -34.59
CA SER A 111 -15.22 -14.01 -33.94
C SER A 111 -16.30 -12.96 -33.59
N ASP A 112 -17.55 -13.16 -33.98
CA ASP A 112 -18.69 -12.35 -33.51
C ASP A 112 -19.01 -12.57 -32.01
N LEU A 113 -18.67 -13.75 -31.49
CA LEU A 113 -18.96 -14.21 -30.12
C LEU A 113 -20.46 -14.23 -29.75
N ASP A 114 -21.38 -14.14 -30.70
CA ASP A 114 -22.84 -14.03 -30.46
C ASP A 114 -23.39 -15.22 -29.67
N GLU A 115 -22.86 -16.42 -29.90
CA GLU A 115 -23.25 -17.61 -29.13
C GLU A 115 -22.67 -17.59 -27.70
N ALA A 116 -21.45 -17.09 -27.51
CA ALA A 116 -20.83 -16.98 -26.20
C ALA A 116 -21.55 -15.94 -25.32
N TYR A 117 -21.92 -14.80 -25.91
CA TYR A 117 -22.75 -13.78 -25.28
C TYR A 117 -24.15 -14.30 -24.94
N ARG A 118 -24.81 -15.02 -25.87
CA ARG A 118 -26.12 -15.65 -25.59
C ARG A 118 -26.07 -16.68 -24.46
N LYS A 119 -24.97 -17.43 -24.30
CA LYS A 119 -24.80 -18.37 -23.17
C LYS A 119 -24.59 -17.64 -21.84
N LEU A 120 -23.85 -16.53 -21.82
CA LEU A 120 -23.69 -15.69 -20.64
C LEU A 120 -24.99 -15.04 -20.17
N ALA A 121 -25.87 -14.65 -21.11
CA ALA A 121 -27.16 -14.05 -20.81
C ALA A 121 -28.21 -15.00 -20.19
N GLN A 122 -27.95 -16.32 -20.14
CA GLN A 122 -28.90 -17.28 -19.57
C GLN A 122 -28.95 -17.19 -18.03
N PRO A 123 -30.13 -17.39 -17.41
CA PRO A 123 -30.27 -17.38 -15.95
C PRO A 123 -29.28 -18.32 -15.24
N GLY A 124 -28.45 -17.76 -14.36
CA GLY A 124 -27.39 -18.49 -13.66
C GLY A 124 -26.12 -18.76 -14.48
N GLY A 125 -25.96 -18.15 -15.66
CA GLY A 125 -24.74 -18.20 -16.49
C GLY A 125 -24.36 -19.60 -16.98
N LYS A 126 -25.31 -20.55 -17.04
CA LYS A 126 -25.04 -21.96 -17.34
C LYS A 126 -24.44 -22.12 -18.75
N GLY A 127 -23.14 -22.43 -18.79
CA GLY A 127 -22.38 -22.62 -20.04
C GLY A 127 -21.74 -21.35 -20.62
N GLY A 128 -21.80 -20.23 -19.90
CA GLY A 128 -21.06 -19.00 -20.20
C GLY A 128 -19.92 -18.77 -19.20
N SER A 129 -18.82 -18.15 -19.65
CA SER A 129 -17.69 -17.82 -18.78
C SER A 129 -17.08 -16.47 -19.18
N TYR A 130 -17.18 -15.47 -18.29
CA TYR A 130 -16.65 -14.13 -18.52
C TYR A 130 -15.13 -14.12 -18.74
N GLY A 131 -14.38 -14.94 -17.99
CA GLY A 131 -12.93 -15.06 -18.18
C GLY A 131 -12.56 -15.67 -19.53
N ARG A 132 -13.33 -16.67 -20.00
CA ARG A 132 -13.13 -17.24 -21.35
C ARG A 132 -13.46 -16.20 -22.42
N LEU A 133 -14.55 -15.45 -22.25
CA LEU A 133 -14.93 -14.37 -23.18
C LEU A 133 -13.83 -13.30 -23.28
N ALA A 134 -13.34 -12.80 -22.14
CA ALA A 134 -12.25 -11.82 -22.09
C ALA A 134 -10.97 -12.30 -22.82
N ALA A 135 -10.62 -13.59 -22.70
CA ALA A 135 -9.50 -14.18 -23.45
C ALA A 135 -9.69 -14.05 -24.98
N LEU A 136 -10.90 -14.36 -25.45
CA LEU A 136 -11.26 -14.36 -26.87
C LEU A 136 -11.33 -12.93 -27.43
N GLU A 137 -11.96 -12.02 -26.68
CA GLU A 137 -12.05 -10.61 -27.04
C GLU A 137 -10.67 -9.94 -27.08
N ALA A 138 -9.80 -10.21 -26.10
CA ALA A 138 -8.44 -9.70 -26.11
C ALA A 138 -7.63 -10.22 -27.32
N ALA A 139 -7.83 -11.47 -27.73
CA ALA A 139 -7.19 -12.01 -28.92
C ALA A 139 -7.70 -11.34 -30.22
N ILE A 140 -9.02 -11.14 -30.32
CA ILE A 140 -9.67 -10.49 -31.47
C ILE A 140 -9.26 -9.01 -31.56
N ALA A 141 -9.33 -8.26 -30.45
CA ALA A 141 -9.04 -6.84 -30.41
C ALA A 141 -7.55 -6.50 -30.64
N SER A 142 -6.63 -7.36 -30.19
CA SER A 142 -5.20 -7.15 -30.36
C SER A 142 -4.61 -7.76 -31.64
N GLY A 143 -5.32 -8.69 -32.28
CA GLY A 143 -4.79 -9.52 -33.37
C GLY A 143 -3.63 -10.43 -32.96
N LYS A 144 -3.42 -10.64 -31.65
CA LYS A 144 -2.32 -11.42 -31.07
C LYS A 144 -2.87 -12.52 -30.17
N PRO A 145 -2.10 -13.60 -29.90
CA PRO A 145 -2.48 -14.56 -28.87
C PRO A 145 -2.65 -13.87 -27.51
N ALA A 146 -3.73 -14.18 -26.81
CA ALA A 146 -4.07 -13.62 -25.50
C ALA A 146 -4.25 -14.72 -24.45
N THR A 147 -4.07 -14.34 -23.18
CA THR A 147 -4.01 -15.26 -22.03
C THR A 147 -4.82 -14.74 -20.86
N TRP A 148 -5.76 -15.54 -20.39
CA TRP A 148 -6.58 -15.23 -19.22
C TRP A 148 -6.69 -16.45 -18.31
N ALA A 149 -6.58 -16.23 -17.00
CA ALA A 149 -7.07 -17.19 -16.02
C ALA A 149 -8.60 -17.15 -15.95
N VAL A 150 -9.20 -18.32 -15.86
CA VAL A 150 -10.65 -18.53 -15.96
C VAL A 150 -11.12 -19.51 -14.90
N ARG A 151 -12.36 -19.31 -14.43
CA ARG A 151 -13.08 -20.23 -13.55
C ARG A 151 -14.39 -20.64 -14.21
N GLU A 152 -14.57 -21.93 -14.48
CA GLU A 152 -15.78 -22.53 -15.08
C GLU A 152 -15.98 -23.91 -14.45
N GLY A 153 -17.23 -24.30 -14.16
CA GLY A 153 -17.52 -25.58 -13.51
C GLY A 153 -16.92 -25.77 -12.11
N GLY A 154 -16.50 -24.68 -11.44
CA GLY A 154 -15.80 -24.71 -10.14
C GLY A 154 -14.28 -24.79 -10.24
N ALA A 155 -13.74 -25.40 -11.30
CA ALA A 155 -12.32 -25.51 -11.58
C ALA A 155 -11.70 -24.16 -12.03
N ARG A 156 -10.38 -24.02 -11.86
CA ARG A 156 -9.57 -22.89 -12.34
C ARG A 156 -8.58 -23.40 -13.39
N TYR A 157 -8.30 -22.61 -14.41
CA TYR A 157 -7.42 -22.96 -15.52
C TYR A 157 -6.96 -21.71 -16.28
N ILE A 158 -5.93 -21.85 -17.11
CA ILE A 158 -5.51 -20.79 -18.04
C ILE A 158 -6.14 -21.05 -19.41
N VAL A 159 -6.64 -20.00 -20.07
CA VAL A 159 -7.09 -20.04 -21.45
C VAL A 159 -6.10 -19.25 -22.31
N LEU A 160 -5.58 -19.91 -23.34
CA LEU A 160 -4.96 -19.22 -24.48
C LEU A 160 -6.01 -19.05 -25.57
N ALA A 161 -6.06 -17.89 -26.21
CA ALA A 161 -6.91 -17.61 -27.37
C ALA A 161 -6.10 -16.97 -28.50
N ALA A 162 -6.45 -17.25 -29.75
CA ALA A 162 -5.85 -16.64 -30.94
C ALA A 162 -6.84 -16.60 -32.10
N THR A 163 -6.77 -15.56 -32.93
CA THR A 163 -7.56 -15.44 -34.16
C THR A 163 -7.10 -16.45 -35.22
N VAL A 164 -8.05 -17.09 -35.90
CA VAL A 164 -7.82 -18.03 -37.01
C VAL A 164 -8.81 -17.77 -38.13
N THR A 165 -8.61 -18.40 -39.30
CA THR A 165 -9.55 -18.30 -40.42
C THR A 165 -10.04 -19.69 -40.81
N ALA A 166 -11.36 -19.88 -40.92
CA ALA A 166 -11.98 -21.10 -41.43
C ALA A 166 -12.87 -20.76 -42.64
N ARG A 167 -12.67 -21.42 -43.78
CA ARG A 167 -13.38 -21.11 -45.05
C ARG A 167 -13.48 -19.60 -45.37
N ASN A 168 -12.37 -18.86 -45.20
CA ASN A 168 -12.29 -17.39 -45.35
C ASN A 168 -13.14 -16.54 -44.39
N GLN A 169 -13.72 -17.13 -43.34
CA GLN A 169 -14.41 -16.42 -42.26
C GLN A 169 -13.49 -16.24 -41.04
N PRO A 170 -13.52 -15.08 -40.37
CA PRO A 170 -12.74 -14.84 -39.15
C PRO A 170 -13.32 -15.63 -37.99
N MET A 171 -12.45 -16.32 -37.28
CA MET A 171 -12.77 -17.22 -36.18
C MET A 171 -11.79 -16.97 -35.02
N VAL A 172 -12.11 -17.49 -33.85
CA VAL A 172 -11.20 -17.51 -32.71
C VAL A 172 -11.04 -18.95 -32.21
N ALA A 173 -9.79 -19.38 -32.09
CA ALA A 173 -9.40 -20.64 -31.50
C ALA A 173 -8.98 -20.42 -30.04
N SER A 174 -9.25 -21.38 -29.16
CA SER A 174 -8.77 -21.35 -27.78
C SER A 174 -8.44 -22.74 -27.25
N VAL A 175 -7.54 -22.81 -26.27
CA VAL A 175 -7.22 -24.02 -25.50
C VAL A 175 -7.27 -23.73 -24.01
N GLN A 176 -7.77 -24.70 -23.25
CA GLN A 176 -7.76 -24.72 -21.79
C GLN A 176 -6.56 -25.50 -21.27
N LEU A 177 -5.81 -24.90 -20.34
CA LEU A 177 -4.58 -25.42 -19.77
C LEU A 177 -4.68 -25.56 -18.24
N PRO A 178 -4.06 -26.59 -17.64
CA PRO A 178 -4.05 -26.76 -16.18
C PRO A 178 -3.42 -25.53 -15.51
N LEU A 179 -3.93 -25.14 -14.34
CA LEU A 179 -3.37 -24.00 -13.59
C LEU A 179 -2.05 -24.41 -12.90
N GLU A 180 -1.91 -25.70 -12.62
CA GLU A 180 -0.80 -26.36 -11.93
C GLU A 180 0.56 -25.98 -12.54
N ASP A 181 0.66 -25.98 -13.88
CA ASP A 181 1.87 -25.61 -14.64
C ASP A 181 2.35 -24.17 -14.32
N PHE A 182 1.46 -23.28 -13.91
CA PHE A 182 1.73 -21.85 -13.66
C PHE A 182 1.89 -21.50 -12.17
N VAL A 183 1.60 -22.42 -11.25
CA VAL A 183 1.65 -22.18 -9.79
C VAL A 183 2.80 -22.90 -9.08
N THR A 184 3.59 -23.69 -9.79
CA THR A 184 4.75 -24.41 -9.23
C THR A 184 5.69 -23.48 -8.46
N GLY A 185 5.97 -22.29 -8.99
CA GLY A 185 6.88 -21.32 -8.36
C GLY A 185 6.39 -20.77 -7.01
N ILE A 186 5.07 -20.60 -6.83
CA ILE A 186 4.51 -20.10 -5.56
C ILE A 186 4.40 -21.19 -4.49
N GLN A 187 4.64 -22.46 -4.84
CA GLN A 187 4.70 -23.59 -3.91
C GLN A 187 6.14 -23.85 -3.42
N SER A 188 7.03 -22.85 -3.54
CA SER A 188 8.44 -22.97 -3.17
C SER A 188 8.62 -23.23 -1.66
N PRO A 189 9.32 -24.31 -1.25
CA PRO A 189 9.62 -24.57 0.16
C PRO A 189 10.65 -23.59 0.75
N ALA A 190 11.22 -22.68 -0.07
CA ALA A 190 12.09 -21.61 0.40
C ALA A 190 11.33 -20.38 0.93
N LEU A 191 9.99 -20.34 0.77
CA LEU A 191 9.17 -19.27 1.34
C LEU A 191 9.27 -19.28 2.88
N PRO A 192 9.57 -18.15 3.54
CA PRO A 192 9.51 -18.05 5.01
C PRO A 192 8.12 -18.41 5.54
N ALA A 193 8.08 -19.14 6.66
CA ALA A 193 6.83 -19.66 7.23
C ALA A 193 5.82 -18.58 7.67
N ASP A 194 6.28 -17.35 7.88
CA ASP A 194 5.46 -16.17 8.23
C ASP A 194 5.31 -15.18 7.07
N ALA A 195 5.60 -15.60 5.83
CA ALA A 195 5.38 -14.82 4.61
C ALA A 195 4.16 -15.32 3.82
N TYR A 196 3.76 -14.56 2.81
CA TYR A 196 2.66 -14.88 1.89
C TYR A 196 3.10 -14.71 0.44
N ILE A 197 2.59 -15.57 -0.43
CA ILE A 197 2.76 -15.48 -1.89
C ILE A 197 1.51 -15.98 -2.61
N ALA A 198 1.13 -15.34 -3.72
CA ALA A 198 -0.06 -15.73 -4.50
C ALA A 198 0.01 -15.35 -5.98
N LEU A 199 -0.47 -16.24 -6.84
CA LEU A 199 -0.76 -15.94 -8.24
C LEU A 199 -2.15 -15.29 -8.33
N ARG A 200 -2.23 -14.08 -8.89
CA ARG A 200 -3.46 -13.28 -8.98
C ARG A 200 -3.74 -12.77 -10.39
N GLN A 201 -5.02 -12.56 -10.71
CA GLN A 201 -5.48 -11.83 -11.90
C GLN A 201 -6.65 -10.93 -11.52
N GLY A 202 -6.57 -9.63 -11.83
CA GLY A 202 -7.54 -8.65 -11.33
C GLY A 202 -7.66 -8.73 -9.80
N SER A 203 -8.87 -8.85 -9.28
CA SER A 203 -9.16 -9.07 -7.84
C SER A 203 -9.17 -10.55 -7.41
N ALA A 204 -8.94 -11.50 -8.32
CA ALA A 204 -9.04 -12.93 -8.03
C ALA A 204 -7.68 -13.55 -7.66
N THR A 205 -7.60 -14.20 -6.50
CA THR A 205 -6.53 -15.15 -6.17
C THR A 205 -6.77 -16.48 -6.88
N LEU A 206 -5.80 -16.89 -7.69
CA LEU A 206 -5.84 -18.14 -8.47
C LEU A 206 -5.26 -19.31 -7.67
N ALA A 207 -4.17 -19.05 -6.96
CA ALA A 207 -3.57 -19.92 -5.95
C ALA A 207 -2.72 -19.09 -5.00
N GLU A 208 -2.53 -19.56 -3.77
CA GLU A 208 -1.77 -18.88 -2.71
C GLU A 208 -1.07 -19.89 -1.78
N HIS A 209 -0.02 -19.42 -1.11
CA HIS A 209 0.78 -20.19 -0.16
C HIS A 209 1.31 -19.28 0.96
N GLY A 210 1.60 -19.85 2.12
CA GLY A 210 2.00 -19.10 3.32
C GLY A 210 0.84 -18.53 4.12
N ASP A 211 1.07 -17.42 4.84
CA ASP A 211 0.11 -16.83 5.78
C ASP A 211 -0.96 -15.97 5.06
N ALA A 212 -2.17 -16.52 4.93
CA ALA A 212 -3.31 -15.84 4.33
C ALA A 212 -3.74 -14.55 5.05
N ALA A 213 -3.34 -14.30 6.31
CA ALA A 213 -3.61 -13.04 6.98
C ALA A 213 -2.94 -11.84 6.27
N LEU A 214 -1.81 -12.08 5.59
CA LEU A 214 -1.06 -11.08 4.82
C LEU A 214 -1.62 -10.88 3.39
N ALA A 215 -2.69 -11.59 3.00
CA ALA A 215 -3.25 -11.49 1.66
C ALA A 215 -3.68 -10.06 1.27
N GLY A 216 -4.04 -9.22 2.26
CA GLY A 216 -4.38 -7.80 2.04
C GLY A 216 -3.18 -6.91 1.70
N SER A 217 -1.99 -7.19 2.24
CA SER A 217 -0.75 -6.44 1.96
C SER A 217 0.04 -7.00 0.77
N GLY A 218 -0.32 -8.20 0.27
CA GLY A 218 0.35 -8.89 -0.85
C GLY A 218 0.52 -8.08 -2.15
N GLU A 219 -0.25 -7.01 -2.34
CA GLU A 219 -0.14 -6.15 -3.53
C GLU A 219 1.10 -5.22 -3.48
N PHE A 220 1.64 -4.91 -2.29
CA PHE A 220 2.78 -3.98 -2.17
C PHE A 220 4.07 -4.50 -2.81
N LEU A 221 4.31 -5.81 -2.75
CA LEU A 221 5.46 -6.46 -3.39
C LEU A 221 5.07 -7.16 -4.69
N ALA A 222 3.89 -6.89 -5.28
CA ALA A 222 3.41 -7.64 -6.43
C ALA A 222 4.20 -7.34 -7.71
N ALA A 223 4.61 -8.41 -8.41
CA ALA A 223 5.33 -8.35 -9.68
C ALA A 223 4.48 -8.96 -10.82
N LYS A 224 4.37 -8.24 -11.94
CA LYS A 224 3.59 -8.67 -13.12
C LYS A 224 4.32 -9.77 -13.88
N VAL A 225 3.60 -10.81 -14.30
CA VAL A 225 4.13 -11.85 -15.21
C VAL A 225 4.08 -11.30 -16.64
N PRO A 226 5.21 -11.13 -17.33
CA PRO A 226 5.24 -10.55 -18.67
C PRO A 226 4.33 -11.28 -19.67
N GLY A 227 3.76 -10.53 -20.62
CA GLY A 227 2.86 -11.07 -21.65
C GLY A 227 1.46 -11.49 -21.17
N SER A 228 1.07 -11.23 -19.92
CA SER A 228 -0.26 -11.58 -19.37
C SER A 228 -0.79 -10.53 -18.40
N GLU A 229 -2.04 -10.70 -17.93
CA GLU A 229 -2.59 -9.95 -16.79
C GLU A 229 -2.43 -10.67 -15.44
N LEU A 230 -1.55 -11.68 -15.39
CA LEU A 230 -1.16 -12.38 -14.16
C LEU A 230 -0.11 -11.57 -13.39
N ARG A 231 -0.11 -11.72 -12.07
CA ARG A 231 0.95 -11.20 -11.18
C ARG A 231 1.18 -12.15 -10.01
N ILE A 232 2.41 -12.16 -9.51
CA ILE A 232 2.76 -12.80 -8.24
C ILE A 232 2.73 -11.72 -7.16
N ALA A 233 1.71 -11.76 -6.31
CA ALA A 233 1.61 -10.96 -5.09
C ALA A 233 2.43 -11.63 -3.98
N ALA A 234 3.06 -10.83 -3.11
CA ALA A 234 3.85 -11.33 -2.00
C ALA A 234 3.82 -10.36 -0.80
N ALA A 235 3.95 -10.88 0.42
CA ALA A 235 4.00 -10.07 1.63
C ALA A 235 4.82 -10.71 2.75
N VAL A 236 5.28 -9.85 3.66
CA VAL A 236 5.87 -10.17 4.96
C VAL A 236 5.08 -9.45 6.06
N PRO A 237 5.19 -9.86 7.34
CA PRO A 237 4.58 -9.14 8.44
C PRO A 237 5.15 -7.72 8.56
N ASP A 238 4.34 -6.79 9.08
CA ASP A 238 4.75 -5.40 9.27
C ASP A 238 6.05 -5.31 10.10
N THR A 239 7.03 -4.59 9.56
CA THR A 239 8.34 -4.43 10.20
C THR A 239 8.28 -3.32 11.24
N ALA A 240 8.84 -3.57 12.42
CA ALA A 240 8.86 -2.57 13.48
C ALA A 240 9.85 -1.44 13.13
N ASN A 241 9.36 -0.20 13.09
CA ASN A 241 10.22 0.97 12.96
C ASN A 241 11.25 1.00 14.10
N GLY A 242 12.52 1.27 13.76
CA GLY A 242 13.59 1.38 14.75
C GLY A 242 13.37 2.56 15.72
N PRO A 243 13.99 2.54 16.91
CA PRO A 243 13.87 3.62 17.88
C PRO A 243 14.24 4.96 17.23
N PHE A 244 13.37 5.95 17.41
CA PHE A 244 13.51 7.29 16.80
C PHE A 244 13.61 7.30 15.25
N GLY A 245 13.10 6.25 14.58
CA GLY A 245 13.15 6.12 13.12
C GLY A 245 14.52 5.65 12.59
N LEU A 246 15.43 5.20 13.45
CA LEU A 246 16.75 4.73 13.02
C LEU A 246 16.69 3.35 12.36
N GLY A 247 17.05 3.29 11.08
CA GLY A 247 17.32 2.04 10.38
C GLY A 247 18.40 1.18 11.06
N ALA A 248 18.55 -0.08 10.65
CA ALA A 248 19.39 -1.08 11.33
C ALA A 248 20.82 -0.59 11.62
N VAL A 249 21.46 0.07 10.64
CA VAL A 249 22.82 0.64 10.79
C VAL A 249 22.85 1.78 11.80
N GLY A 250 21.88 2.70 11.76
CA GLY A 250 21.77 3.80 12.73
C GLY A 250 21.54 3.30 14.15
N SER A 251 20.69 2.28 14.30
CA SER A 251 20.47 1.60 15.58
C SER A 251 21.73 0.89 16.08
N LEU A 252 22.51 0.23 15.21
CA LEU A 252 23.78 -0.39 15.58
C LEU A 252 24.84 0.63 16.03
N VAL A 253 24.94 1.77 15.34
CA VAL A 253 25.82 2.89 15.72
C VAL A 253 25.39 3.48 17.06
N ALA A 254 24.09 3.71 17.27
CA ALA A 254 23.56 4.19 18.55
C ALA A 254 23.88 3.21 19.70
N ALA A 255 23.74 1.90 19.47
CA ALA A 255 24.12 0.88 20.45
C ALA A 255 25.63 0.95 20.80
N ALA A 256 26.51 1.06 19.80
CA ALA A 256 27.95 1.18 20.00
C ALA A 256 28.33 2.45 20.78
N LEU A 257 27.71 3.59 20.46
CA LEU A 257 27.92 4.85 21.18
C LEU A 257 27.46 4.75 22.65
N MET A 258 26.32 4.11 22.91
CA MET A 258 25.83 3.86 24.27
C MET A 258 26.75 2.92 25.07
N LEU A 259 27.34 1.89 24.45
CA LEU A 259 28.34 1.02 25.08
C LEU A 259 29.62 1.80 25.44
N LEU A 260 30.12 2.64 24.52
CA LEU A 260 31.29 3.48 24.77
C LEU A 260 31.03 4.48 25.90
N PHE A 261 29.86 5.11 25.93
CA PHE A 261 29.45 6.02 26.99
C PHE A 261 29.29 5.31 28.34
N ALA A 262 28.70 4.11 28.38
CA ALA A 262 28.62 3.29 29.58
C ALA A 262 30.01 2.92 30.13
N GLY A 263 30.93 2.51 29.24
CA GLY A 263 32.32 2.22 29.59
C GLY A 263 33.06 3.43 30.16
N ALA A 264 32.89 4.60 29.53
CA ALA A 264 33.47 5.86 30.01
C ALA A 264 32.89 6.25 31.38
N ALA A 265 31.57 6.17 31.57
CA ALA A 265 30.90 6.47 32.84
C ALA A 265 31.32 5.52 33.97
N ALA A 266 31.53 4.24 33.69
CA ALA A 266 32.02 3.25 34.65
C ALA A 266 33.54 3.39 34.96
N ALA A 267 34.33 3.93 34.03
CA ALA A 267 35.75 4.21 34.22
C ALA A 267 36.01 5.56 34.91
N ALA A 268 35.13 6.54 34.72
CA ALA A 268 35.29 7.92 35.21
C ALA A 268 35.63 8.03 36.71
N PRO A 269 34.98 7.31 37.66
CA PRO A 269 35.35 7.38 39.08
C PRO A 269 36.81 6.97 39.36
N ARG A 270 37.34 5.98 38.61
CA ARG A 270 38.73 5.53 38.74
C ARG A 270 39.73 6.52 38.14
N TRP A 271 39.34 7.22 37.08
CA TRP A 271 40.16 8.26 36.45
C TRP A 271 40.19 9.54 37.32
N MET A 272 39.03 10.01 37.79
CA MET A 272 38.92 11.14 38.72
C MET A 272 39.71 10.89 40.02
N ALA A 273 39.74 9.65 40.52
CA ALA A 273 40.56 9.28 41.68
C ALA A 273 42.07 9.37 41.42
N ARG A 274 42.55 9.18 40.18
CA ARG A 274 43.97 9.36 39.82
C ARG A 274 44.36 10.83 39.68
N VAL A 275 43.45 11.66 39.16
CA VAL A 275 43.67 13.11 39.01
C VAL A 275 43.66 13.85 40.36
N ARG A 276 43.18 13.22 41.44
CA ARG A 276 43.28 13.73 42.84
C ARG A 276 44.70 13.72 43.43
N HIS A 277 45.77 13.56 42.65
CA HIS A 277 47.17 13.53 43.10
C HIS A 277 48.05 14.53 42.33
N GLU A 278 47.73 15.81 42.43
CA GLU A 278 48.69 16.92 42.30
C GLU A 278 48.52 17.86 43.50
N PRO A 279 49.61 18.44 44.04
CA PRO A 279 49.56 19.20 45.30
C PRO A 279 49.04 20.64 45.10
N ASP A 280 48.30 21.13 46.10
CA ASP A 280 47.76 22.49 46.13
C ASP A 280 48.86 23.58 46.05
N SER A 281 48.62 24.62 45.26
CA SER A 281 49.19 25.96 45.49
C SER A 281 48.07 26.99 45.58
N HIS A 282 48.16 27.88 46.58
CA HIS A 282 47.21 28.97 46.80
C HIS A 282 47.53 30.14 45.87
N ASP A 283 46.51 30.85 45.36
CA ASP A 283 46.30 32.23 45.82
C ASP A 283 44.83 32.68 45.61
N GLY A 284 44.39 33.71 46.31
CA GLY A 284 43.00 34.15 46.36
C GLY A 284 42.66 35.35 45.47
N SER A 285 41.36 35.68 45.40
CA SER A 285 40.87 37.06 45.30
C SER A 285 39.36 37.10 45.55
N ASP A 286 38.93 38.05 46.39
CA ASP A 286 37.52 38.33 46.64
C ASP A 286 36.91 39.15 45.49
N ALA A 287 35.68 38.80 45.10
CA ALA A 287 34.79 39.68 44.35
C ALA A 287 33.32 39.38 44.76
N PRO A 288 32.54 40.38 45.23
CA PRO A 288 31.17 40.15 45.68
C PRO A 288 30.22 39.99 44.49
N THR A 289 29.23 39.10 44.61
CA THR A 289 28.17 38.95 43.59
C THR A 289 26.79 39.35 44.11
N LEU A 290 26.03 39.99 43.20
CA LEU A 290 24.77 40.68 43.43
C LEU A 290 23.57 39.71 43.53
N ALA A 291 23.58 38.81 44.53
CA ALA A 291 22.60 37.71 44.63
C ALA A 291 21.62 37.78 45.82
N ASP A 292 21.94 38.52 46.89
CA ASP A 292 21.19 38.45 48.18
C ASP A 292 20.16 39.56 48.41
N VAL A 293 19.72 40.26 47.36
CA VAL A 293 18.64 41.26 47.45
C VAL A 293 17.61 41.04 46.36
N MET A 294 16.55 40.27 46.66
CA MET A 294 15.12 40.48 46.29
C MET A 294 14.27 39.18 46.30
N ARG A 295 13.49 38.99 47.38
CA ARG A 295 12.20 38.27 47.53
C ARG A 295 11.48 38.91 48.74
N PRO A 296 10.14 38.83 48.96
CA PRO A 296 9.10 37.90 48.45
C PRO A 296 8.17 38.59 47.41
N ALA A 297 6.90 38.24 47.09
CA ALA A 297 5.90 37.28 47.63
C ALA A 297 4.96 36.73 46.52
N ALA A 298 3.78 36.18 46.87
CA ALA A 298 2.78 35.65 45.93
C ALA A 298 1.31 35.79 46.41
N MET A 299 0.37 35.58 45.46
CA MET A 299 -1.11 35.38 45.59
C MET A 299 -2.02 36.61 45.83
N PRO A 300 -3.36 36.57 45.54
CA PRO A 300 -4.17 35.63 44.70
C PRO A 300 -5.09 36.33 43.64
N PRO A 301 -5.87 35.58 42.81
CA PRO A 301 -6.86 36.15 41.87
C PRO A 301 -8.34 36.05 42.34
N PRO A 302 -9.22 36.99 41.95
CA PRO A 302 -10.69 36.89 42.11
C PRO A 302 -11.42 36.95 40.72
N PRO A 303 -12.78 36.95 40.59
CA PRO A 303 -13.46 35.81 39.97
C PRO A 303 -14.26 36.11 38.68
N VAL A 304 -14.76 35.04 38.06
CA VAL A 304 -15.63 35.03 36.87
C VAL A 304 -17.04 35.56 37.18
N PRO A 305 -17.73 36.12 36.18
CA PRO A 305 -19.17 35.88 36.02
C PRO A 305 -19.53 35.27 34.66
N ALA A 306 -20.43 34.27 34.68
CA ALA A 306 -21.28 33.95 33.53
C ALA A 306 -22.41 35.01 33.44
N LYS A 307 -23.22 35.15 32.40
CA LYS A 307 -23.59 34.26 31.29
C LYS A 307 -24.27 35.13 30.20
N ALA A 308 -24.13 34.81 28.92
CA ALA A 308 -25.05 35.30 27.89
C ALA A 308 -25.26 34.20 26.84
N VAL A 309 -26.51 33.77 26.67
CA VAL A 309 -26.90 32.79 25.65
C VAL A 309 -27.22 33.54 24.38
N ALA A 310 -26.33 33.49 23.39
CA ALA A 310 -26.66 33.80 22.01
C ALA A 310 -27.02 32.49 21.31
N VAL A 311 -28.26 32.36 20.86
CA VAL A 311 -28.66 31.26 19.96
C VAL A 311 -28.03 31.54 18.59
N SER A 312 -26.97 30.81 18.24
CA SER A 312 -26.51 30.72 16.87
C SER A 312 -26.79 29.32 16.33
N THR A 313 -27.40 29.25 15.16
CA THR A 313 -27.65 28.03 14.41
C THR A 313 -26.36 27.56 13.74
N SER A 314 -25.43 27.02 14.52
CA SER A 314 -24.20 26.42 13.98
C SER A 314 -24.43 24.95 13.63
N LEU A 315 -24.12 24.57 12.38
CA LEU A 315 -23.69 23.21 12.10
C LEU A 315 -22.36 23.02 12.85
N ALA A 316 -22.39 22.27 13.95
CA ALA A 316 -21.21 21.96 14.73
C ALA A 316 -20.40 20.88 14.00
N VAL A 317 -19.51 21.28 13.10
CA VAL A 317 -18.58 20.36 12.43
C VAL A 317 -17.70 19.68 13.48
N ASP A 318 -17.79 18.35 13.60
CA ASP A 318 -16.99 17.58 14.53
C ASP A 318 -15.50 17.66 14.15
N ARG A 319 -14.68 18.24 15.02
CA ARG A 319 -13.22 18.33 14.82
C ARG A 319 -12.56 16.94 14.68
N GLY A 320 -13.20 15.90 15.20
CA GLY A 320 -12.77 14.52 15.07
C GLY A 320 -12.66 14.04 13.63
N ILE A 321 -13.36 14.65 12.65
CA ILE A 321 -13.27 14.18 11.25
C ILE A 321 -11.95 14.54 10.57
N PHE A 322 -11.21 15.53 11.06
CA PHE A 322 -9.93 15.94 10.47
C PHE A 322 -8.80 15.05 11.02
N ARG A 323 -8.24 14.20 10.16
CA ARG A 323 -7.15 13.26 10.50
C ARG A 323 -5.81 13.78 9.98
N ALA A 324 -4.73 13.06 10.28
CA ALA A 324 -3.37 13.45 9.90
C ALA A 324 -3.13 13.54 8.38
N TYR A 325 -3.91 12.81 7.57
CA TYR A 325 -3.69 12.69 6.12
C TYR A 325 -4.95 12.90 5.26
N ASP A 326 -6.15 12.86 5.85
CA ASP A 326 -7.43 13.03 5.15
C ASP A 326 -8.56 13.47 6.10
N ILE A 327 -9.73 13.72 5.54
CA ILE A 327 -10.97 13.95 6.30
C ILE A 327 -11.80 12.66 6.28
N ARG A 328 -12.30 12.22 7.45
CA ARG A 328 -12.92 10.90 7.66
C ARG A 328 -14.03 10.95 8.71
N GLY A 329 -15.27 10.68 8.30
CA GLY A 329 -16.44 10.67 9.21
C GLY A 329 -17.46 9.58 8.86
N ILE A 330 -18.43 9.37 9.76
CA ILE A 330 -19.56 8.45 9.56
C ILE A 330 -20.75 9.26 9.03
N VAL A 331 -21.32 8.82 7.91
CA VAL A 331 -22.40 9.54 7.24
C VAL A 331 -23.68 9.48 8.06
N GLY A 332 -24.28 10.64 8.31
CA GLY A 332 -25.45 10.79 9.18
C GLY A 332 -25.12 10.87 10.68
N GLN A 333 -23.84 10.91 11.06
CA GLN A 333 -23.40 11.13 12.45
C GLN A 333 -22.41 12.30 12.56
N SER A 334 -21.20 12.14 12.03
CA SER A 334 -20.14 13.17 12.05
C SER A 334 -19.86 13.79 10.69
N LEU A 335 -20.45 13.23 9.62
CA LEU A 335 -20.38 13.76 8.27
C LEU A 335 -21.79 13.77 7.65
N ASP A 336 -22.16 14.89 7.04
CA ASP A 336 -23.41 15.05 6.28
C ASP A 336 -23.21 15.98 5.07
N ALA A 337 -24.28 16.27 4.34
CA ALA A 337 -24.25 17.14 3.18
C ALA A 337 -23.79 18.58 3.51
N GLY A 338 -24.25 19.16 4.63
CA GLY A 338 -23.85 20.50 5.03
C GLY A 338 -22.37 20.56 5.45
N VAL A 339 -21.88 19.53 6.15
CA VAL A 339 -20.44 19.39 6.46
C VAL A 339 -19.61 19.25 5.19
N ALA A 340 -20.06 18.43 4.22
CA ALA A 340 -19.38 18.26 2.93
C ALA A 340 -19.34 19.58 2.13
N GLU A 341 -20.42 20.35 2.13
CA GLU A 341 -20.48 21.67 1.48
C GLU A 341 -19.50 22.67 2.13
N LEU A 342 -19.49 22.75 3.47
CA LEU A 342 -18.55 23.60 4.22
C LEU A 342 -17.09 23.23 3.95
N ILE A 343 -16.77 21.93 3.84
CA ILE A 343 -15.43 21.45 3.46
C ILE A 343 -15.08 21.88 2.03
N GLY A 344 -16.02 21.75 1.08
CA GLY A 344 -15.82 22.20 -0.30
C GLY A 344 -15.55 23.69 -0.38
N GLN A 345 -16.30 24.50 0.37
CA GLN A 345 -16.08 25.94 0.45
C GLN A 345 -14.71 26.27 1.05
N ALA A 346 -14.31 25.61 2.13
CA ALA A 346 -13.00 25.81 2.76
C ALA A 346 -11.82 25.46 1.83
N ILE A 347 -11.91 24.35 1.08
CA ILE A 347 -10.90 23.97 0.08
C ILE A 347 -10.81 25.04 -1.02
N GLY A 348 -11.95 25.52 -1.51
CA GLY A 348 -11.99 26.57 -2.52
C GLY A 348 -11.43 27.92 -2.04
N SER A 349 -11.58 28.24 -0.75
CA SER A 349 -10.92 29.40 -0.12
C SER A 349 -9.40 29.26 -0.09
N VAL A 350 -8.87 28.11 0.33
CA VAL A 350 -7.41 27.86 0.32
C VAL A 350 -6.84 27.92 -1.10
N MET A 351 -7.55 27.37 -2.09
CA MET A 351 -7.20 27.51 -3.50
C MET A 351 -7.20 28.98 -3.97
N GLN A 352 -8.16 29.80 -3.52
CA GLN A 352 -8.22 31.22 -3.85
C GLN A 352 -7.01 32.00 -3.32
N GLU A 353 -6.55 31.69 -2.10
CA GLU A 353 -5.32 32.26 -1.51
C GLU A 353 -4.07 31.93 -2.33
N GLN A 354 -4.05 30.76 -2.99
CA GLN A 354 -2.96 30.31 -3.85
C GLN A 354 -3.13 30.68 -5.34
N GLY A 355 -4.21 31.39 -5.71
CA GLY A 355 -4.51 31.74 -7.12
C GLY A 355 -4.92 30.55 -8.01
N LEU A 356 -5.25 29.40 -7.41
CA LEU A 356 -5.61 28.17 -8.11
C LEU A 356 -7.10 28.16 -8.47
N ARG A 357 -7.44 27.89 -9.73
CA ARG A 357 -8.82 27.99 -10.25
C ARG A 357 -9.52 26.65 -10.39
N ASP A 358 -8.84 25.68 -11.00
CA ASP A 358 -9.44 24.43 -11.47
C ASP A 358 -9.23 23.30 -10.47
N ILE A 359 -10.25 22.44 -10.27
CA ILE A 359 -10.18 21.30 -9.36
C ILE A 359 -10.89 20.08 -9.94
N VAL A 360 -10.24 18.92 -9.91
CA VAL A 360 -10.85 17.65 -10.31
C VAL A 360 -11.55 17.01 -9.11
N VAL A 361 -12.81 16.60 -9.26
CA VAL A 361 -13.54 15.84 -8.23
C VAL A 361 -13.87 14.46 -8.77
N GLY A 362 -13.61 13.43 -7.99
CA GLY A 362 -14.00 12.05 -8.27
C GLY A 362 -14.44 11.35 -7.01
N ARG A 363 -15.29 10.32 -7.13
CA ARG A 363 -15.86 9.60 -5.97
C ARG A 363 -15.74 8.09 -6.09
N ASP A 364 -15.67 7.40 -4.94
CA ASP A 364 -15.73 5.93 -4.89
C ASP A 364 -17.17 5.38 -5.04
N GLY A 365 -17.28 4.05 -4.95
CA GLY A 365 -18.53 3.29 -5.12
C GLY A 365 -19.47 3.28 -3.91
N ARG A 366 -19.28 4.12 -2.88
CA ARG A 366 -20.15 4.15 -1.70
C ARG A 366 -21.53 4.71 -2.02
N LEU A 367 -22.54 4.20 -1.32
CA LEU A 367 -23.94 4.63 -1.46
C LEU A 367 -24.13 6.12 -1.13
N SER A 368 -23.34 6.65 -0.19
CA SER A 368 -23.30 8.08 0.15
C SER A 368 -22.50 8.94 -0.84
N GLY A 369 -21.75 8.33 -1.75
CA GLY A 369 -20.84 8.99 -2.69
C GLY A 369 -21.49 10.11 -3.52
N PRO A 370 -22.64 9.90 -4.18
CA PRO A 370 -23.32 10.95 -4.96
C PRO A 370 -23.62 12.20 -4.12
N LEU A 371 -24.32 12.04 -2.98
CA LEU A 371 -24.69 13.15 -2.10
C LEU A 371 -23.46 13.90 -1.56
N MET A 372 -22.43 13.18 -1.12
CA MET A 372 -21.20 13.80 -0.61
C MET A 372 -20.45 14.56 -1.71
N SER A 373 -20.44 14.03 -2.94
CA SER A 373 -19.81 14.68 -4.09
C SER A 373 -20.57 15.93 -4.51
N GLU A 374 -21.88 15.86 -4.72
CA GLU A 374 -22.72 17.01 -5.09
C GLU A 374 -22.63 18.15 -4.05
N SER A 375 -22.62 17.80 -2.77
CA SER A 375 -22.48 18.78 -1.67
C SER A 375 -21.09 19.43 -1.67
N LEU A 376 -20.01 18.64 -1.80
CA LEU A 376 -18.65 19.16 -1.90
C LEU A 376 -18.49 20.09 -3.12
N ILE A 377 -19.00 19.67 -4.28
CA ILE A 377 -18.98 20.44 -5.53
C ILE A 377 -19.74 21.76 -5.37
N THR A 378 -20.88 21.76 -4.66
CA THR A 378 -21.63 22.97 -4.31
C THR A 378 -20.77 23.94 -3.51
N GLY A 379 -20.04 23.45 -2.50
CA GLY A 379 -19.10 24.26 -1.72
C GLY A 379 -17.95 24.85 -2.55
N LEU A 380 -17.30 24.02 -3.37
CA LEU A 380 -16.20 24.43 -4.26
C LEU A 380 -16.65 25.51 -5.27
N THR A 381 -17.85 25.33 -5.84
CA THR A 381 -18.46 26.28 -6.79
C THR A 381 -18.87 27.58 -6.10
N ARG A 382 -19.39 27.53 -4.86
CA ARG A 382 -19.66 28.72 -4.03
C ARG A 382 -18.40 29.53 -3.72
N ALA A 383 -17.25 28.84 -3.57
CA ALA A 383 -15.93 29.47 -3.46
C ALA A 383 -15.33 29.88 -4.84
N GLY A 384 -16.11 29.83 -5.93
CA GLY A 384 -15.69 30.27 -7.27
C GLY A 384 -14.67 29.36 -7.97
N ARG A 385 -14.52 28.10 -7.55
CA ARG A 385 -13.65 27.14 -8.26
C ARG A 385 -14.34 26.60 -9.50
N ASN A 386 -13.55 26.34 -10.54
CA ASN A 386 -14.01 25.60 -11.71
C ASN A 386 -13.84 24.10 -11.43
N VAL A 387 -14.96 23.38 -11.34
CA VAL A 387 -14.96 21.97 -10.93
C VAL A 387 -15.09 21.06 -12.14
N ILE A 388 -14.17 20.11 -12.26
CA ILE A 388 -14.20 19.05 -13.26
C ILE A 388 -14.59 17.74 -12.56
N ASP A 389 -15.88 17.41 -12.57
CA ASP A 389 -16.38 16.14 -12.04
C ASP A 389 -16.10 14.99 -13.02
N ILE A 390 -15.28 14.02 -12.59
CA ILE A 390 -15.00 12.78 -13.33
C ILE A 390 -15.87 11.60 -12.87
N GLY A 391 -16.79 11.85 -11.94
CA GLY A 391 -17.78 10.89 -11.47
C GLY A 391 -17.19 9.73 -10.66
N LEU A 392 -17.69 8.52 -10.93
CA LEU A 392 -17.26 7.30 -10.24
C LEU A 392 -15.86 6.88 -10.70
N ALA A 393 -14.85 7.12 -9.86
CA ALA A 393 -13.45 6.93 -10.19
C ALA A 393 -12.63 6.41 -8.98
N PRO A 394 -11.67 5.50 -9.18
CA PRO A 394 -10.66 5.22 -8.17
C PRO A 394 -9.88 6.48 -7.78
N THR A 395 -9.48 6.61 -6.51
CA THR A 395 -8.61 7.70 -6.03
C THR A 395 -7.39 7.98 -6.93
N PRO A 396 -6.59 6.99 -7.39
CA PRO A 396 -5.46 7.27 -8.29
C PRO A 396 -5.88 7.82 -9.65
N LEU A 397 -7.10 7.53 -10.14
CA LEU A 397 -7.63 8.15 -11.36
C LEU A 397 -8.03 9.62 -11.13
N THR A 398 -8.48 9.97 -9.93
CA THR A 398 -8.72 11.36 -9.52
C THR A 398 -7.41 12.17 -9.50
N TYR A 399 -6.34 11.57 -8.94
CA TYR A 399 -5.00 12.18 -8.92
C TYR A 399 -4.42 12.31 -10.34
N PHE A 400 -4.54 11.26 -11.16
CA PHE A 400 -4.16 11.31 -12.58
C PHE A 400 -4.93 12.39 -13.34
N GLY A 401 -6.23 12.55 -13.08
CA GLY A 401 -7.04 13.62 -13.66
C GLY A 401 -6.51 15.01 -13.34
N ALA A 402 -6.14 15.26 -12.08
CA ALA A 402 -5.57 16.54 -11.63
C ALA A 402 -4.30 16.92 -12.41
N TYR A 403 -3.42 15.94 -12.64
CA TYR A 403 -2.18 16.08 -13.40
C TYR A 403 -2.45 16.21 -14.92
N HIS A 404 -3.21 15.28 -15.49
CA HIS A 404 -3.46 15.18 -16.93
C HIS A 404 -4.21 16.41 -17.48
N LEU A 405 -5.19 16.90 -16.73
CA LEU A 405 -5.97 18.10 -17.06
C LEU A 405 -5.28 19.41 -16.62
N ARG A 406 -4.10 19.32 -16.02
CA ARG A 406 -3.30 20.46 -15.50
C ARG A 406 -4.04 21.34 -14.49
N ALA A 407 -4.95 20.75 -13.71
CA ALA A 407 -5.69 21.45 -12.66
C ALA A 407 -4.83 21.67 -11.41
N GLY A 408 -3.86 20.79 -11.12
CA GLY A 408 -2.99 20.86 -9.94
C GLY A 408 -3.71 20.69 -8.59
N SER A 409 -5.03 20.53 -8.59
CA SER A 409 -5.84 20.34 -7.39
C SER A 409 -6.90 19.26 -7.64
N CYS A 410 -7.21 18.47 -6.62
CA CYS A 410 -8.32 17.52 -6.67
C CYS A 410 -8.87 17.13 -5.30
N VAL A 411 -10.09 16.58 -5.30
CA VAL A 411 -10.66 15.87 -4.15
C VAL A 411 -11.17 14.49 -4.59
N SER A 412 -10.69 13.45 -3.92
CA SER A 412 -11.30 12.11 -3.99
C SER A 412 -12.27 11.94 -2.82
N VAL A 413 -13.57 11.86 -3.13
CA VAL A 413 -14.65 11.55 -2.18
C VAL A 413 -14.67 10.03 -1.96
N THR A 414 -14.13 9.59 -0.84
CA THR A 414 -13.96 8.16 -0.58
C THR A 414 -13.93 7.87 0.91
N GLY A 415 -14.53 6.75 1.32
CA GLY A 415 -14.35 6.17 2.65
C GLY A 415 -13.11 5.27 2.77
N SER A 416 -12.29 5.16 1.71
CA SER A 416 -11.16 4.24 1.60
C SER A 416 -11.56 2.79 1.96
N HIS A 417 -10.84 2.12 2.88
CA HIS A 417 -11.11 0.73 3.29
C HIS A 417 -12.07 0.63 4.51
N ASN A 418 -12.57 1.75 5.03
CA ASN A 418 -13.44 1.76 6.22
C ASN A 418 -14.81 1.08 5.95
N PRO A 419 -15.58 0.70 6.98
CA PRO A 419 -16.94 0.18 6.84
C PRO A 419 -17.87 1.06 5.98
N PRO A 420 -18.97 0.50 5.40
CA PRO A 420 -19.71 1.16 4.31
C PRO A 420 -20.34 2.52 4.64
N ASP A 421 -20.65 2.76 5.92
CA ASP A 421 -21.22 3.97 6.50
C ASP A 421 -20.21 5.13 6.62
N TYR A 422 -18.91 4.86 6.53
CA TYR A 422 -17.88 5.89 6.48
C TYR A 422 -17.80 6.55 5.10
N ASN A 423 -17.49 7.84 5.07
CA ASN A 423 -17.01 8.52 3.88
C ASN A 423 -15.91 9.55 4.25
N GLY A 424 -15.48 10.38 3.31
CA GLY A 424 -14.42 11.35 3.55
C GLY A 424 -13.81 11.94 2.29
N PHE A 425 -12.76 12.74 2.48
CA PHE A 425 -12.14 13.54 1.43
C PHE A 425 -10.62 13.42 1.51
N LYS A 426 -10.00 12.94 0.43
CA LYS A 426 -8.55 13.04 0.21
C LYS A 426 -8.32 14.22 -0.73
N VAL A 427 -7.52 15.19 -0.30
CA VAL A 427 -7.43 16.52 -0.92
C VAL A 427 -6.00 16.80 -1.38
N VAL A 428 -5.86 17.31 -2.60
CA VAL A 428 -4.61 17.87 -3.14
C VAL A 428 -4.91 19.30 -3.59
N VAL A 429 -4.06 20.25 -3.20
CA VAL A 429 -4.12 21.67 -3.61
C VAL A 429 -2.72 22.10 -4.01
N GLY A 430 -2.55 22.57 -5.25
CA GLY A 430 -1.27 23.10 -5.75
C GLY A 430 -0.16 22.06 -5.92
N GLY A 431 -0.51 20.82 -6.29
CA GLY A 431 0.43 19.70 -6.53
C GLY A 431 0.65 19.35 -8.00
#